data_AF-A0A6I5RMK7-F1
#
_entry.id   AF-A0A6I5RMK7-F1
#
_cell.length_a   1.000
_cell.length_b   1.000
_cell.length_c   1.000
_cell.angle_alpha   90.00
_cell.angle_beta   90.00
_cell.angle_gamma   90.00
#
_symmetry.space_group_name_H-M   'P 1'
#
loop_
_entity.id
_entity.type
_entity.pdbx_description
1 polymer ?
#
loop_
_entity_poly.entity_id
_entity_poly.type
_entity_poly.pdbx_seq_one_letter_code
_entity_poly.pdbx_strand_id
1 'polypeptide(L)'
;MYPCPQKTDTATPRWPAAREHELKIHTVPLNDLLSGAKTGEIRDCYDRDFAVGDTVLLREVAEDRSYTGRTARRTITHVQKHYGLPDHLCVLSYGKPAEQHQGEPVALPSCKAKLSMSHDWDQGHSDGWKDCLEEISKLGPLYTHADSDSLQRSWQAGYDTAWYAKNPAEKRTSVNPADAGELELARKMLRSVRRREEKWALLCGGRNNQIATLRAKLAEQEHSARELLRIIGMSVQGSAAYNRAVVAFHDSLNADTKPN
;
A
#
# COMPACT_ATOMS: atom_id res chain seq x y z
N MET A 1 32.21 -38.42 -43.86
CA MET A 1 31.14 -37.49 -43.47
C MET A 1 30.46 -38.08 -42.25
N TYR A 2 30.69 -37.51 -41.07
CA TYR A 2 29.95 -37.90 -39.86
C TYR A 2 28.72 -36.99 -39.72
N PRO A 3 27.53 -37.52 -39.41
CA PRO A 3 26.34 -36.71 -39.24
C PRO A 3 26.46 -35.84 -37.97
N CYS A 4 26.05 -34.58 -38.11
CA CYS A 4 25.99 -33.58 -37.05
C CYS A 4 24.95 -33.99 -35.99
N PRO A 5 25.27 -33.94 -34.67
CA PRO A 5 24.31 -34.27 -33.63
C PRO A 5 23.17 -33.24 -33.61
N GLN A 6 21.93 -33.75 -33.57
CA GLN A 6 20.73 -32.93 -33.56
C GLN A 6 20.66 -32.11 -32.27
N LYS A 7 20.35 -30.82 -32.41
CA LYS A 7 20.14 -29.87 -31.31
C LYS A 7 18.94 -30.34 -30.50
N THR A 8 19.18 -30.80 -29.28
CA THR A 8 18.12 -31.05 -28.29
C THR A 8 17.50 -29.73 -27.87
N ASP A 9 16.19 -29.64 -27.93
CA ASP A 9 15.40 -28.49 -27.53
C ASP A 9 15.79 -28.00 -26.13
N THR A 10 16.22 -26.75 -26.05
CA THR A 10 16.53 -26.05 -24.80
C THR A 10 15.22 -25.78 -24.06
N ALA A 11 14.73 -26.78 -23.32
CA ALA A 11 13.68 -26.58 -22.35
C ALA A 11 14.21 -25.60 -21.30
N THR A 12 13.62 -24.39 -21.26
CA THR A 12 13.85 -23.43 -20.19
C THR A 12 13.61 -24.15 -18.86
N PRO A 13 14.57 -24.15 -17.91
CA PRO A 13 14.34 -24.79 -16.62
C PRO A 13 13.19 -24.05 -15.95
N ARG A 14 12.04 -24.71 -15.85
CA ARG A 14 10.91 -24.23 -15.07
C ARG A 14 11.32 -24.43 -13.62
N TRP A 15 11.81 -23.37 -12.97
CA TRP A 15 12.16 -23.44 -11.55
C TRP A 15 10.90 -23.89 -10.78
N PRO A 16 10.99 -24.90 -9.91
CA PRO A 16 9.87 -25.26 -9.06
C PRO A 16 9.45 -24.01 -8.27
N ALA A 17 8.15 -23.84 -8.05
CA ALA A 17 7.66 -22.72 -7.27
C ALA A 17 8.35 -22.72 -5.90
N ALA A 18 8.93 -21.59 -5.52
CA ALA A 18 9.60 -21.42 -4.23
C ALA A 18 8.66 -21.86 -3.10
N ARG A 19 9.10 -22.83 -2.29
CA ARG A 19 8.30 -23.39 -1.19
C ARG A 19 8.60 -22.65 0.10
N GLU A 20 7.62 -22.63 0.98
CA GLU A 20 7.78 -22.09 2.33
C GLU A 20 7.93 -23.23 3.34
N HIS A 21 8.96 -23.14 4.18
CA HIS A 21 9.27 -24.12 5.21
C HIS A 21 9.23 -23.46 6.59
N GLU A 22 8.38 -23.96 7.49
CA GLU A 22 8.42 -23.53 8.89
C GLU A 22 9.40 -24.39 9.70
N LEU A 23 10.36 -23.74 10.34
CA LEU A 23 11.41 -24.39 11.14
C LEU A 23 11.51 -23.75 12.51
N LYS A 24 11.87 -24.57 13.50
CA LYS A 24 12.20 -24.11 14.85
C LYS A 24 13.67 -23.71 14.92
N ILE A 25 13.98 -22.67 15.69
CA ILE A 25 15.35 -22.23 15.95
C ILE A 25 15.47 -21.78 17.42
N HIS A 26 16.62 -22.06 18.04
CA HIS A 26 16.90 -21.58 19.40
C HIS A 26 17.35 -20.12 19.41
N THR A 27 17.24 -19.48 20.57
CA THR A 27 17.55 -18.06 20.78
C THR A 27 18.94 -17.66 20.31
N VAL A 28 19.98 -18.43 20.67
CA VAL A 28 21.38 -18.10 20.33
C VAL A 28 21.62 -18.14 18.82
N PRO A 29 21.35 -19.26 18.10
CA PRO A 29 21.49 -19.30 16.64
C PRO A 29 20.64 -18.24 15.91
N LEU A 30 19.46 -17.90 16.44
CA LEU A 30 18.63 -16.86 15.86
C LEU A 30 19.27 -15.48 16.00
N ASN A 31 19.83 -15.14 17.16
CA ASN A 31 20.53 -13.87 17.36
C ASN A 31 21.77 -13.77 16.48
N ASP A 32 22.53 -14.86 16.30
CA ASP A 32 23.68 -14.89 15.39
C ASP A 32 23.25 -14.68 13.92
N LEU A 33 22.09 -15.23 13.55
CA LEU A 33 21.52 -15.09 12.22
C LEU A 33 20.90 -13.70 11.96
N LEU A 34 20.37 -13.05 13.00
CA LEU A 34 19.86 -11.68 12.92
C LEU A 34 20.99 -10.64 12.90
N SER A 35 22.06 -10.86 13.66
CA SER A 35 23.26 -10.00 13.67
C SER A 35 24.10 -10.15 12.41
N GLY A 36 23.91 -11.23 11.65
CA GLY A 36 24.72 -11.56 10.47
C GLY A 36 26.05 -12.24 10.80
N ALA A 37 26.33 -12.51 12.08
CA ALA A 37 27.47 -13.32 12.50
C ALA A 37 27.39 -14.76 11.95
N LYS A 38 26.16 -15.24 11.73
CA LYS A 38 25.87 -16.53 11.12
C LYS A 38 25.02 -16.37 9.86
N THR A 39 25.47 -16.97 8.77
CA THR A 39 24.78 -16.89 7.46
C THR A 39 24.17 -18.21 7.01
N GLY A 40 24.29 -19.28 7.79
CA GLY A 40 23.71 -20.57 7.44
C GLY A 40 23.58 -21.52 8.62
N GLU A 41 22.81 -22.60 8.46
CA GLU A 41 22.56 -23.60 9.49
C GLU A 41 22.60 -25.03 8.93
N ILE A 42 22.86 -26.01 9.80
CA ILE A 42 22.82 -27.42 9.45
C ILE A 42 21.42 -27.95 9.77
N ARG A 43 20.80 -28.64 8.81
CA ARG A 43 19.47 -29.26 8.97
C ARG A 43 19.48 -30.68 8.45
N ASP A 44 18.59 -31.49 9.02
CA ASP A 44 18.21 -32.76 8.43
C ASP A 44 17.43 -32.50 7.13
N CYS A 45 17.84 -33.12 6.03
CA CYS A 45 17.19 -33.03 4.73
C CYS A 45 16.54 -34.34 4.28
N TYR A 46 16.42 -35.33 5.18
CA TYR A 46 15.70 -36.57 4.89
C TYR A 46 14.18 -36.37 4.89
N ASP A 47 13.67 -35.48 5.74
CA ASP A 47 12.23 -35.20 5.86
C ASP A 47 11.75 -34.08 4.92
N ARG A 48 12.66 -33.26 4.38
CA ARG A 48 12.36 -32.06 3.60
C ARG A 48 13.35 -31.84 2.47
N ASP A 49 12.80 -31.67 1.27
CA ASP A 49 13.56 -31.26 0.09
C ASP A 49 13.71 -29.74 0.05
N PHE A 50 14.74 -29.23 0.73
CA PHE A 50 15.15 -27.83 0.61
C PHE A 50 15.78 -27.55 -0.75
N ALA A 51 15.34 -26.48 -1.41
CA ALA A 51 15.90 -26.00 -2.66
C ALA A 51 16.35 -24.54 -2.57
N VAL A 52 17.28 -24.15 -3.44
CA VAL A 52 17.66 -22.74 -3.60
C VAL A 52 16.45 -21.94 -4.09
N GLY A 53 16.18 -20.80 -3.46
CA GLY A 53 15.01 -19.96 -3.72
C GLY A 53 13.84 -20.22 -2.76
N ASP A 54 13.86 -21.33 -2.01
CA ASP A 54 12.85 -21.58 -0.97
C ASP A 54 12.94 -20.55 0.15
N THR A 55 11.80 -20.32 0.82
CA THR A 55 11.72 -19.45 1.98
C THR A 55 11.60 -20.26 3.26
N VAL A 56 12.36 -19.90 4.28
CA VAL A 56 12.30 -20.49 5.61
C VAL A 56 11.74 -19.47 6.59
N LEU A 57 10.66 -19.83 7.27
CA LEU A 57 10.15 -19.12 8.44
C LEU A 57 10.70 -19.78 9.70
N LEU A 58 11.69 -19.13 10.30
CA LEU A 58 12.31 -19.53 11.55
C LEU A 58 11.49 -19.00 12.73
N ARG A 59 10.93 -19.90 13.55
CA ARG A 59 10.23 -19.56 14.79
C ARG A 59 11.12 -19.82 15.98
N GLU A 60 11.33 -18.80 16.80
CA GLU A 60 12.15 -18.93 18.01
C GLU A 60 11.47 -19.84 19.03
N VAL A 61 12.28 -20.71 19.61
CA VAL A 61 11.90 -21.64 20.65
C VAL A 61 12.88 -21.49 21.82
N ALA A 62 12.34 -21.23 23.01
CA ALA A 62 13.10 -21.14 24.26
C ALA A 62 13.61 -22.53 24.70
N GLU A 63 14.41 -22.56 25.76
CA GLU A 63 15.01 -23.80 26.28
C GLU A 63 13.97 -24.82 26.77
N ASP A 64 12.84 -24.33 27.29
CA ASP A 64 11.67 -25.12 27.69
C ASP A 64 10.81 -25.62 26.51
N ARG A 65 11.25 -25.36 25.27
CA ARG A 65 10.57 -25.68 24.01
C ARG A 65 9.29 -24.87 23.76
N SER A 66 9.02 -23.83 24.54
CA SER A 66 7.93 -22.90 24.27
C SER A 66 8.30 -21.92 23.15
N TYR A 67 7.30 -21.48 22.39
CA TYR A 67 7.49 -20.44 21.38
C TYR A 67 7.52 -19.07 22.06
N THR A 68 8.57 -18.28 21.80
CA THR A 68 8.69 -16.91 22.33
C THR A 68 7.86 -15.91 21.52
N GLY A 69 7.45 -16.28 20.30
CA GLY A 69 6.76 -15.42 19.34
C GLY A 69 7.69 -14.66 18.39
N ARG A 70 9.01 -14.65 18.62
CA ARG A 70 9.95 -14.06 17.66
C ARG A 70 10.10 -14.96 16.43
N THR A 71 10.16 -14.33 15.26
CA THR A 71 10.29 -15.03 13.99
C THR A 71 11.26 -14.33 13.05
N ALA A 72 11.94 -15.09 12.19
CA ALA A 72 12.75 -14.56 11.10
C ALA A 72 12.42 -15.27 9.80
N ARG A 73 12.20 -14.50 8.73
CA ARG A 73 12.01 -15.02 7.37
C ARG A 73 13.32 -14.91 6.60
N ARG A 74 13.74 -15.97 5.92
CA ARG A 74 14.97 -16.01 5.12
C ARG A 74 14.77 -16.77 3.83
N THR A 75 15.47 -16.37 2.78
CA THR A 75 15.54 -17.11 1.51
C THR A 75 16.79 -17.96 1.50
N ILE A 76 16.66 -19.22 1.11
CA ILE A 76 17.78 -20.14 0.92
C ILE A 76 18.51 -19.74 -0.36
N THR A 77 19.78 -19.34 -0.23
CA THR A 77 20.65 -18.97 -1.36
C THR A 77 21.55 -20.11 -1.80
N HIS A 78 21.83 -21.05 -0.89
CA HIS A 78 22.67 -22.20 -1.18
C HIS A 78 22.27 -23.40 -0.32
N VAL A 79 22.33 -24.60 -0.89
CA VAL A 79 22.13 -25.88 -0.20
C VAL A 79 23.33 -26.78 -0.50
N GLN A 80 24.15 -27.06 0.52
CA GLN A 80 25.23 -28.03 0.40
C GLN A 80 24.77 -29.36 0.97
N LYS A 81 24.82 -30.40 0.14
CA LYS A 81 24.70 -31.81 0.56
C LYS A 81 26.05 -32.50 0.35
N HIS A 82 26.26 -33.62 1.03
CA HIS A 82 27.52 -34.38 0.98
C HIS A 82 28.73 -33.51 1.40
N TYR A 83 29.92 -33.76 0.85
CA TYR A 83 31.15 -33.05 1.20
C TYR A 83 31.60 -33.27 2.66
N GLY A 84 31.64 -34.55 3.08
CA GLY A 84 32.02 -34.93 4.44
C GLY A 84 30.90 -34.75 5.49
N LEU A 85 29.73 -34.25 5.08
CA LEU A 85 28.51 -34.32 5.88
C LEU A 85 27.84 -35.70 5.72
N PRO A 86 27.22 -36.23 6.78
CA PRO A 86 26.31 -37.38 6.68
C PRO A 86 25.20 -37.13 5.64
N ASP A 87 24.73 -38.17 4.96
CA ASP A 87 23.76 -38.06 3.85
C ASP A 87 22.40 -37.47 4.25
N HIS A 88 22.04 -37.54 5.53
CA HIS A 88 20.82 -36.95 6.07
C HIS A 88 20.98 -35.47 6.42
N LEU A 89 22.20 -34.91 6.41
CA LEU A 89 22.43 -33.52 6.76
C LEU A 89 22.74 -32.66 5.53
N CYS A 90 22.24 -31.44 5.57
CA CYS A 90 22.58 -30.40 4.62
C CYS A 90 22.95 -29.10 5.36
N VAL A 91 23.78 -28.28 4.72
CA VAL A 91 24.02 -26.89 5.14
C VAL A 91 23.16 -25.99 4.28
N LEU A 92 22.29 -25.22 4.92
CA LEU A 92 21.49 -24.18 4.30
C LEU A 92 22.18 -22.84 4.52
N SER A 93 22.54 -22.15 3.45
CA SER A 93 22.94 -20.75 3.54
C SER A 93 21.73 -19.86 3.26
N TYR A 94 21.57 -18.86 4.09
CA TYR A 94 20.57 -17.83 3.93
C TYR A 94 21.17 -16.65 3.20
N GLY A 95 20.36 -16.06 2.33
CA GLY A 95 20.62 -14.70 1.91
C GLY A 95 20.63 -13.80 3.15
N LYS A 96 21.32 -12.66 3.04
CA LYS A 96 21.00 -11.53 3.92
C LYS A 96 19.48 -11.42 3.95
N PRO A 97 18.86 -11.09 5.11
CA PRO A 97 17.45 -10.68 5.07
C PRO A 97 17.34 -9.78 3.85
N ALA A 98 16.47 -10.13 2.89
CA ALA A 98 16.07 -9.15 1.90
C ALA A 98 15.80 -7.94 2.76
N GLU A 99 16.62 -6.89 2.62
CA GLU A 99 16.53 -5.75 3.52
C GLU A 99 15.04 -5.50 3.51
N GLN A 100 14.39 -5.71 4.65
CA GLN A 100 13.23 -4.89 4.90
C GLN A 100 13.93 -3.56 4.88
N HIS A 101 13.95 -2.93 3.71
CA HIS A 101 14.38 -1.58 3.51
C HIS A 101 13.37 -0.87 4.39
N GLN A 102 13.68 -0.84 5.68
CA GLN A 102 13.36 0.24 6.54
C GLN A 102 14.20 1.36 5.95
N GLY A 103 13.78 1.83 4.76
CA GLY A 103 14.23 3.11 4.26
C GLY A 103 13.96 4.14 5.34
N GLU A 104 14.50 5.33 5.18
CA GLU A 104 14.02 6.43 6.01
C GLU A 104 12.48 6.44 5.99
N PRO A 105 11.82 6.55 7.16
CA PRO A 105 10.38 6.71 7.21
C PRO A 105 10.01 7.78 6.20
N VAL A 106 9.05 7.48 5.32
CA VAL A 106 8.66 8.44 4.29
C VAL A 106 8.22 9.70 5.01
N ALA A 107 9.00 10.78 4.87
CA ALA A 107 8.60 12.10 5.31
C ALA A 107 7.41 12.50 4.44
N LEU A 108 6.20 12.33 4.97
CA LEU A 108 4.99 12.74 4.28
C LEU A 108 5.12 14.24 3.97
N PRO A 109 4.84 14.66 2.72
CA PRO A 109 4.99 16.06 2.36
C PRO A 109 4.10 16.91 3.26
N SER A 110 4.69 17.92 3.91
CA SER A 110 3.92 18.96 4.59
C SER A 110 2.96 19.56 3.56
N CYS A 111 1.67 19.63 3.87
CA CYS A 111 0.68 20.25 2.99
C CYS A 111 1.04 21.73 2.78
N LYS A 112 1.81 22.01 1.73
CA LYS A 112 2.08 23.37 1.25
C LYS A 112 1.07 23.65 0.16
N ALA A 113 -0.22 23.63 0.50
CA ALA A 113 -1.21 24.28 -0.34
C ALA A 113 -0.76 25.74 -0.48
N LYS A 114 -0.48 26.18 -1.71
CA LYS A 114 -0.19 27.59 -1.97
C LYS A 114 -1.45 28.36 -1.63
N LEU A 115 -1.47 28.94 -0.43
CA LEU A 115 -2.49 29.88 0.04
C LEU A 115 -2.40 31.15 -0.81
N SER A 116 -2.82 31.07 -2.05
CA SER A 116 -3.13 32.24 -2.86
C SER A 116 -4.54 32.03 -3.39
N MET A 117 -5.47 32.79 -2.79
CA MET A 117 -6.89 32.93 -3.16
C MET A 117 -7.90 32.10 -2.35
N SER A 118 -8.06 32.51 -1.08
CA SER A 118 -9.33 32.67 -0.35
C SER A 118 -10.61 32.16 -1.05
N HIS A 119 -10.93 30.89 -0.89
CA HIS A 119 -12.31 30.39 -0.99
C HIS A 119 -12.54 29.26 0.04
N ASP A 120 -13.77 29.14 0.58
CA ASP A 120 -14.19 28.11 1.56
C ASP A 120 -13.80 26.67 1.18
N TRP A 121 -13.56 26.40 -0.11
CA TRP A 121 -13.08 25.13 -0.63
C TRP A 121 -11.68 24.73 -0.13
N ASP A 122 -10.85 25.70 0.26
CA ASP A 122 -9.50 25.46 0.78
C ASP A 122 -9.52 24.86 2.19
N GLN A 123 -10.50 25.25 3.00
CA GLN A 123 -10.66 24.75 4.36
C GLN A 123 -10.98 23.26 4.34
N GLY A 124 -11.98 22.85 3.53
CA GLY A 124 -12.34 21.44 3.35
C GLY A 124 -11.23 20.58 2.74
N HIS A 125 -10.42 21.15 1.84
CA HIS A 125 -9.24 20.44 1.31
C HIS A 125 -8.16 20.26 2.38
N SER A 126 -7.94 21.27 3.22
CA SER A 126 -6.94 21.19 4.30
C SER A 126 -7.37 20.21 5.41
N ASP A 127 -8.65 20.19 5.75
CA ASP A 127 -9.20 19.29 6.78
C ASP A 127 -9.24 17.85 6.25
N GLY A 128 -9.68 17.63 5.02
CA GLY A 128 -9.63 16.29 4.39
C GLY A 128 -8.20 15.75 4.22
N TRP A 129 -7.22 16.63 3.98
CA TRP A 129 -5.81 16.23 3.95
C TRP A 129 -5.28 15.85 5.34
N LYS A 130 -5.66 16.57 6.40
CA LYS A 130 -5.30 16.23 7.79
C LYS A 130 -5.90 14.90 8.22
N ASP A 131 -7.18 14.66 7.94
CA ASP A 131 -7.86 13.41 8.27
C ASP A 131 -7.16 12.22 7.58
N CYS A 132 -6.76 12.40 6.32
CA CYS A 132 -6.00 11.40 5.58
C CYS A 132 -4.62 11.13 6.22
N LEU A 133 -3.90 12.16 6.64
CA LEU A 133 -2.62 12.01 7.35
C LEU A 133 -2.79 11.32 8.71
N GLU A 134 -3.87 11.60 9.43
CA GLU A 134 -4.17 10.96 10.71
C GLU A 134 -4.45 9.45 10.52
N GLU A 135 -5.24 9.08 9.52
CA GLU A 135 -5.46 7.67 9.17
C GLU A 135 -4.16 6.97 8.74
N ILE A 136 -3.31 7.64 7.95
CA ILE A 136 -2.00 7.10 7.57
C ILE A 136 -1.11 6.91 8.81
N SER A 137 -1.18 7.82 9.78
CA SER A 137 -0.39 7.70 11.02
C SER A 137 -0.78 6.48 11.86
N LYS A 138 -2.06 6.05 11.79
CA LYS A 138 -2.55 4.83 12.46
C LYS A 138 -1.97 3.55 11.84
N LEU A 139 -1.55 3.60 10.57
CA LEU A 139 -0.93 2.46 9.87
C LEU A 139 0.53 2.24 10.29
N GLY A 140 1.11 3.14 11.07
CA GLY A 140 2.53 3.10 11.45
C GLY A 140 3.46 3.62 10.35
N PRO A 141 4.78 3.55 10.55
CA PRO A 141 5.77 4.06 9.60
C PRO A 141 5.62 3.39 8.23
N LEU A 142 5.41 4.19 7.19
CA LEU A 142 5.43 3.72 5.80
C LEU A 142 6.87 3.77 5.27
N TYR A 143 7.30 2.69 4.64
CA TYR A 143 8.65 2.53 4.10
C TYR A 143 8.58 2.42 2.57
N THR A 144 9.42 3.18 1.86
CA THR A 144 9.55 3.06 0.40
C THR A 144 10.35 1.82 0.01
N HIS A 145 9.75 0.92 -0.75
CA HIS A 145 10.42 -0.25 -1.34
C HIS A 145 11.22 0.06 -2.63
N ALA A 146 11.51 1.32 -2.91
CA ALA A 146 12.23 1.68 -4.11
C ALA A 146 13.70 1.91 -3.79
N ASP A 147 14.54 0.99 -4.23
CA ASP A 147 15.97 1.16 -4.40
C ASP A 147 16.20 2.53 -5.09
N SER A 148 16.69 3.53 -4.36
CA SER A 148 16.73 4.93 -4.83
C SER A 148 17.50 5.07 -6.15
N ASP A 149 18.46 4.17 -6.35
CA ASP A 149 19.28 4.10 -7.56
C ASP A 149 18.49 3.70 -8.80
N SER A 150 17.41 2.94 -8.64
CA SER A 150 16.54 2.53 -9.75
C SER A 150 15.58 3.65 -10.17
N LEU A 151 15.08 4.43 -9.21
CA LEU A 151 14.27 5.62 -9.49
C LEU A 151 15.11 6.76 -10.07
N GLN A 152 16.31 6.98 -9.54
CA GLN A 152 17.21 8.02 -10.05
C GLN A 152 17.69 7.70 -11.47
N ARG A 153 18.00 6.44 -11.78
CA ARG A 153 18.29 6.00 -13.15
C ARG A 153 17.09 6.17 -14.09
N SER A 154 15.86 5.88 -13.63
CA SER A 154 14.65 6.07 -14.43
C SER A 154 14.33 7.55 -14.69
N TRP A 155 14.56 8.42 -13.70
CA TRP A 155 14.37 9.87 -13.85
C TRP A 155 15.44 10.49 -14.77
N GLN A 156 16.71 10.11 -14.60
CA GLN A 156 17.81 10.58 -15.44
C GLN A 156 17.60 10.16 -16.90
N ALA A 157 17.20 8.90 -17.14
CA ALA A 157 16.89 8.40 -18.49
C ALA A 157 15.72 9.15 -19.15
N GLY A 158 14.70 9.53 -18.37
CA GLY A 158 13.59 10.37 -18.84
C GLY A 158 14.00 11.81 -19.14
N TYR A 159 14.91 12.37 -18.35
CA TYR A 159 15.44 13.72 -18.56
C TYR A 159 16.34 13.78 -19.81
N ASP A 160 17.20 12.78 -20.00
CA ASP A 160 18.10 12.70 -21.15
C ASP A 160 17.30 12.50 -22.46
N THR A 161 16.27 11.66 -22.46
CA THR A 161 15.40 11.50 -23.65
C THR A 161 14.66 12.78 -24.02
N ALA A 162 14.18 13.55 -23.04
CA ALA A 162 13.52 14.84 -23.28
C ALA A 162 14.50 15.93 -23.74
N TRP A 163 15.75 15.90 -23.28
CA TRP A 163 16.80 16.83 -23.68
C TRP A 163 17.28 16.55 -25.12
N TYR A 164 17.53 15.28 -25.47
CA TYR A 164 17.94 14.89 -26.83
C TYR A 164 16.84 15.07 -27.88
N ALA A 165 15.55 15.05 -27.50
CA ALA A 165 14.45 15.37 -28.41
C ALA A 165 14.43 16.85 -28.85
N LYS A 166 15.03 17.75 -28.06
CA LYS A 166 15.11 19.19 -28.35
C LYS A 166 16.39 19.60 -29.10
N ASN A 167 17.42 18.76 -29.14
CA ASN A 167 18.71 19.07 -29.75
C ASN A 167 19.17 17.95 -30.73
N PRO A 168 18.57 17.83 -31.92
CA PRO A 168 18.83 16.73 -32.84
C PRO A 168 20.23 16.74 -33.51
N ALA A 169 20.98 17.84 -33.38
CA ALA A 169 22.26 18.03 -34.08
C ALA A 169 23.47 17.32 -33.42
N GLU A 170 23.37 16.86 -32.18
CA GLU A 170 24.47 16.21 -31.46
C GLU A 170 24.48 14.67 -31.56
N LYS A 171 23.62 14.08 -32.39
CA LYS A 171 23.50 12.63 -32.50
C LYS A 171 24.60 12.03 -33.40
N ARG A 172 25.81 11.90 -32.87
CA ARG A 172 26.83 10.98 -33.41
C ARG A 172 27.42 10.11 -32.28
N THR A 173 26.81 8.96 -32.08
CA THR A 173 27.49 7.64 -32.11
C THR A 173 26.44 6.53 -32.08
N SER A 174 26.78 5.43 -32.75
CA SER A 174 25.99 4.25 -33.11
C SER A 174 24.91 3.81 -32.12
N VAL A 175 23.66 3.79 -32.55
CA VAL A 175 22.64 2.91 -31.97
C VAL A 175 22.96 1.50 -32.44
N ASN A 176 23.32 0.61 -31.51
CA ASN A 176 23.55 -0.80 -31.82
C ASN A 176 22.22 -1.44 -32.26
N PRO A 177 22.18 -2.25 -33.32
CA PRO A 177 20.97 -2.92 -33.78
C PRO A 177 20.42 -3.97 -32.79
N ALA A 178 21.15 -4.28 -31.71
CA ALA A 178 20.71 -5.16 -30.61
C ALA A 178 19.60 -4.53 -29.72
N ASP A 179 19.44 -3.21 -29.72
CA ASP A 179 18.53 -2.49 -28.81
C ASP A 179 17.09 -2.34 -29.34
N ALA A 180 16.83 -2.78 -30.58
CA ALA A 180 15.51 -2.66 -31.19
C ALA A 180 14.43 -3.49 -30.48
N GLY A 181 14.82 -4.63 -29.90
CA GLY A 181 13.93 -5.49 -29.11
C GLY A 181 13.52 -4.87 -27.78
N GLU A 182 14.46 -4.21 -27.09
CA GLU A 182 14.21 -3.53 -25.82
C GLU A 182 13.31 -2.30 -26.00
N LEU A 183 13.51 -1.55 -27.09
CA LEU A 183 12.68 -0.40 -27.41
C LEU A 183 11.22 -0.81 -27.69
N GLU A 184 11.00 -1.94 -28.36
CA GLU A 184 9.63 -2.42 -28.60
C GLU A 184 8.98 -2.98 -27.33
N LEU A 185 9.75 -3.61 -26.44
CA LEU A 185 9.28 -4.00 -25.12
C LEU A 185 8.86 -2.78 -24.29
N ALA A 186 9.67 -1.72 -24.27
CA ALA A 186 9.37 -0.46 -23.58
C ALA A 186 8.08 0.19 -24.13
N ARG A 187 7.90 0.22 -25.46
CA ARG A 187 6.66 0.70 -26.09
C ARG A 187 5.45 -0.13 -25.70
N LYS A 188 5.61 -1.46 -25.62
CA LYS A 188 4.54 -2.36 -25.16
C LYS A 188 4.18 -2.09 -23.70
N MET A 189 5.16 -1.88 -22.83
CA MET A 189 4.92 -1.52 -21.43
C MET A 189 4.19 -0.17 -21.31
N LEU A 190 4.60 0.86 -22.05
CA LEU A 190 3.92 2.16 -22.07
C LEU A 190 2.45 2.05 -22.51
N ARG A 191 2.15 1.26 -23.55
CA ARG A 191 0.77 0.99 -23.97
C ARG A 191 -0.05 0.30 -22.87
N SER A 192 0.55 -0.63 -22.13
CA SER A 192 -0.10 -1.30 -21.00
C SER A 192 -0.35 -0.37 -19.80
N VAL A 193 0.58 0.54 -19.50
CA VAL A 193 0.39 1.58 -18.46
C VAL A 193 -0.77 2.49 -18.83
N ARG A 194 -0.76 3.04 -20.05
CA ARG A 194 -1.83 3.92 -20.54
C ARG A 194 -3.21 3.27 -20.49
N ARG A 195 -3.33 1.99 -20.88
CA ARG A 195 -4.60 1.24 -20.76
C ARG A 195 -5.07 1.10 -19.31
N ARG A 196 -4.14 0.91 -18.36
CA ARG A 196 -4.48 0.86 -16.93
C ARG A 196 -4.96 2.23 -16.44
N GLU A 197 -4.31 3.32 -16.85
CA GLU A 197 -4.73 4.68 -16.52
C GLU A 197 -6.12 5.01 -17.07
N GLU A 198 -6.39 4.68 -18.34
CA GLU A 198 -7.71 4.86 -18.96
C GLU A 198 -8.80 4.06 -18.24
N LYS A 199 -8.49 2.80 -17.84
CA LYS A 199 -9.41 1.97 -17.04
C LYS A 199 -9.66 2.56 -15.65
N TRP A 200 -8.61 3.04 -14.99
CA TRP A 200 -8.72 3.71 -13.68
C TRP A 200 -9.56 4.99 -13.77
N ALA A 201 -9.33 5.83 -14.80
CA ALA A 201 -10.10 7.04 -15.03
C ALA A 201 -11.60 6.75 -15.21
N LEU A 202 -11.94 5.68 -15.94
CA LEU A 202 -13.33 5.23 -16.12
C LEU A 202 -13.98 4.83 -14.77
N LEU A 203 -13.26 4.04 -13.96
CA LEU A 203 -13.75 3.60 -12.65
C LEU A 203 -13.95 4.77 -11.69
N CYS A 204 -13.00 5.71 -11.66
CA CYS A 204 -13.11 6.93 -10.87
C CYS A 204 -14.26 7.82 -11.34
N GLY A 205 -14.47 7.95 -12.66
CA GLY A 205 -15.62 8.68 -13.22
C GLY A 205 -16.96 8.10 -12.76
N GLY A 206 -17.10 6.77 -12.76
CA GLY A 206 -18.30 6.09 -12.25
C GLY A 206 -18.56 6.36 -10.77
N ARG A 207 -17.52 6.28 -9.93
CA ARG A 207 -17.63 6.60 -8.50
C ARG A 207 -17.95 8.07 -8.24
N ASN A 208 -17.34 8.99 -8.98
CA ASN A 208 -17.60 10.42 -8.85
C ASN A 208 -19.06 10.76 -9.19
N ASN A 209 -19.65 10.11 -10.20
CA ASN A 209 -21.07 10.26 -10.53
C ASN A 209 -21.99 9.73 -9.43
N GLN A 210 -21.62 8.60 -8.79
CA GLN A 210 -22.35 8.07 -7.63
C GLN A 210 -22.29 9.05 -6.45
N ILE A 211 -21.11 9.58 -6.13
CA ILE A 211 -20.93 10.58 -5.07
C ILE A 211 -21.78 11.83 -5.36
N ALA A 212 -21.78 12.33 -6.60
CA ALA A 212 -22.61 13.48 -6.99
C ALA A 212 -24.10 13.20 -6.79
N THR A 213 -24.56 12.00 -7.15
CA THR A 213 -25.96 11.58 -6.96
C THR A 213 -26.32 11.48 -5.48
N LEU A 214 -25.45 10.93 -4.64
CA LEU A 214 -25.67 10.84 -3.20
C LEU A 214 -25.72 12.23 -2.55
N ARG A 215 -24.84 13.15 -2.96
CA ARG A 215 -24.86 14.54 -2.49
C ARG A 215 -26.16 15.26 -2.86
N ALA A 216 -26.68 15.05 -4.07
CA ALA A 216 -27.96 15.61 -4.48
C ALA A 216 -29.13 15.09 -3.62
N LYS A 217 -29.16 13.78 -3.33
CA LYS A 217 -30.17 13.18 -2.45
C LYS A 217 -30.08 13.71 -1.02
N LEU A 218 -28.87 13.89 -0.49
CA LEU A 218 -28.67 14.46 0.84
C LEU A 218 -29.18 15.91 0.91
N ALA A 219 -28.89 16.72 -0.11
CA ALA A 219 -29.38 18.10 -0.19
C ALA A 219 -30.92 18.18 -0.25
N GLU A 220 -31.57 17.25 -0.97
CA GLU A 220 -33.03 17.15 -1.00
C GLU A 220 -33.60 16.80 0.39
N GLN A 221 -33.00 15.83 1.09
CA GLN A 221 -33.40 15.46 2.45
C GLN A 221 -33.22 16.62 3.44
N GLU A 222 -32.11 17.34 3.36
CA GLU A 222 -31.86 18.53 4.19
C GLU A 222 -32.89 19.63 3.94
N HIS A 223 -33.28 19.85 2.67
CA HIS A 223 -34.33 20.79 2.32
C HIS A 223 -35.68 20.37 2.89
N SER A 224 -36.08 19.10 2.74
CA SER A 224 -37.31 18.56 3.31
C SER A 224 -37.33 18.68 4.84
N ALA A 225 -36.22 18.38 5.52
CA ALA A 225 -36.11 18.50 6.97
C ALA A 225 -36.25 19.96 7.43
N ARG A 226 -35.64 20.92 6.71
CA ARG A 226 -35.79 22.36 6.99
C ARG A 226 -37.24 22.81 6.81
N GLU A 227 -37.93 22.34 5.78
CA GLU A 227 -39.33 22.71 5.55
C GLU A 227 -40.26 22.12 6.62
N LEU A 228 -40.03 20.87 7.05
CA LEU A 228 -40.77 20.28 8.17
C LEU A 228 -40.53 21.05 9.47
N LEU A 229 -39.29 21.42 9.77
CA LEU A 229 -38.96 22.24 10.94
C LEU A 229 -39.60 23.62 10.86
N ARG A 230 -39.69 24.22 9.67
CA ARG A 230 -40.42 25.48 9.45
C ARG A 230 -41.91 25.31 9.75
N ILE A 231 -42.56 24.27 9.23
CA ILE A 231 -43.98 23.98 9.46
C ILE A 231 -44.24 23.76 10.95
N ILE A 232 -43.41 22.95 11.62
CA ILE A 232 -43.52 22.68 13.06
C ILE A 232 -43.27 23.97 13.87
N GLY A 233 -42.24 24.74 13.52
CA GLY A 233 -41.93 26.01 14.19
C GLY A 233 -43.06 27.03 14.09
N MET A 234 -43.72 27.11 12.93
CA MET A 234 -44.91 27.93 12.73
C MET A 234 -46.10 27.42 13.58
N SER A 235 -46.26 26.10 13.73
CA SER A 235 -47.29 25.49 14.57
C SER A 235 -47.07 25.74 16.08
N VAL A 236 -45.81 25.66 16.54
CA VAL A 236 -45.46 25.89 17.96
C VAL A 236 -45.68 27.36 18.35
N GLN A 237 -45.39 28.32 17.46
CA GLN A 237 -45.72 29.73 17.71
C GLN A 237 -47.23 29.96 17.81
N GLY A 238 -48.03 29.27 16.99
CA GLY A 238 -49.49 29.28 17.09
C GLY A 238 -49.99 28.68 18.41
N SER A 239 -49.40 27.57 18.86
CA SER A 239 -49.74 26.90 20.13
C SER A 239 -49.34 27.74 21.36
N ALA A 240 -48.19 28.42 21.33
CA ALA A 240 -47.77 29.31 22.42
C ALA A 240 -48.63 30.57 22.54
N ALA A 241 -49.18 31.07 21.41
CA ALA A 241 -50.17 32.15 21.42
C ALA A 241 -51.51 31.66 22.00
N TYR A 242 -51.95 30.46 21.60
CA TYR A 242 -53.15 29.83 22.13
C TYR A 242 -53.06 29.57 23.64
N ASN A 243 -51.96 28.96 24.11
CA ASN A 243 -51.76 28.67 25.53
C ASN A 243 -51.70 29.94 26.39
N ARG A 244 -51.10 31.04 25.89
CA ARG A 244 -51.13 32.34 26.59
C ARG A 244 -52.55 32.91 26.68
N ALA A 245 -53.34 32.79 25.62
CA ALA A 245 -54.73 33.21 25.64
C ALA A 245 -55.58 32.40 26.64
N VAL A 246 -55.35 31.08 26.72
CA VAL A 246 -56.04 30.19 27.66
C VAL A 246 -55.68 30.52 29.11
N VAL A 247 -54.39 30.74 29.41
CA VAL A 247 -53.95 31.13 30.77
C VAL A 247 -54.52 32.49 31.16
N ALA A 248 -54.44 33.50 30.28
CA ALA A 248 -55.00 34.82 30.55
C ALA A 248 -56.52 34.79 30.78
N PHE A 249 -57.25 33.94 30.04
CA PHE A 249 -58.68 33.74 30.25
C PHE A 249 -58.96 33.10 31.61
N HIS A 250 -58.17 32.10 32.02
CA HIS A 250 -58.32 31.45 33.32
C HIS A 250 -58.02 32.40 34.49
N ASP A 251 -56.96 33.21 34.38
CA ASP A 251 -56.60 34.20 35.39
C ASP A 251 -57.68 35.29 35.55
N SER A 252 -58.32 35.70 34.45
CA SER A 252 -59.45 36.64 34.49
C SER A 252 -60.67 36.07 35.22
N LEU A 253 -60.95 34.77 35.09
CA LEU A 253 -62.06 34.12 35.80
C LEU A 253 -61.78 33.99 37.31
N ASN A 254 -60.52 33.79 37.69
CA ASN A 254 -60.14 33.65 39.09
C ASN A 254 -60.01 35.00 39.82
N ALA A 255 -59.73 36.09 39.10
CA ALA A 255 -59.60 37.43 39.68
C ALA A 255 -60.91 37.94 40.32
N ASP A 256 -62.07 37.53 39.80
CA ASP A 256 -63.39 37.94 40.31
C ASP A 256 -63.86 37.14 41.54
N THR A 257 -63.10 36.14 42.00
CA THR A 257 -63.52 35.25 43.11
C THR A 257 -62.88 35.57 44.46
N LYS A 258 -62.16 36.69 44.62
CA LYS A 258 -61.64 37.08 45.94
C LYS A 258 -62.77 37.62 46.83
N PRO A 259 -63.09 36.95 47.96
CA PRO A 259 -64.07 37.47 48.91
C PRO A 259 -63.48 38.68 49.67
N ASN A 260 -64.28 39.73 49.79
CA ASN A 260 -64.02 40.95 50.59
C ASN A 260 -63.95 40.64 52.08
#